data_AF-A0A359ILI4-F1
#
_entry.id   AF-A0A359ILI4-F1
#
_cell.length_a   1.000
_cell.length_b   1.000
_cell.length_c   1.000
_cell.angle_alpha   90.00
_cell.angle_beta   90.00
_cell.angle_gamma   90.00
#
_symmetry.space_group_name_H-M   'P 1'
#
loop_
_entity.id
_entity.type
_entity.pdbx_description
1 polymer ?
#
loop_
_entity_poly.entity_id
_entity_poly.type
_entity_poly.pdbx_seq_one_letter_code
_entity_poly.pdbx_strand_id
1 'polypeptide(L)' 'MIAEDFDGEIIDSDEGNLEWVDDGKIYDLNICERDKLLFDWMNQEKFFSGKMIYVDGKLESYQVVFY' A
#
# COMPACT_ATOMS: atom_id res chain seq x y z
N MET A 1 -5.50 -12.39 -0.25
CA MET A 1 -4.44 -13.34 -0.68
C MET A 1 -3.13 -12.73 -0.27
N ILE A 2 -2.34 -13.45 0.53
CA ILE A 2 -1.01 -13.05 0.97
C ILE A 2 -0.01 -13.78 0.07
N ALA A 3 1.03 -13.09 -0.40
CA ALA A 3 2.12 -13.72 -1.15
C ALA A 3 3.21 -14.13 -0.15
N GLU A 4 3.25 -15.41 0.21
CA GLU A 4 4.18 -15.94 1.24
C GLU A 4 5.47 -16.50 0.62
N ASP A 5 5.46 -16.84 -0.66
CA ASP A 5 6.61 -17.40 -1.37
C ASP A 5 7.24 -16.35 -2.31
N PHE A 6 8.56 -16.21 -2.23
CA PHE A 6 9.38 -15.37 -3.10
C PHE A 6 10.76 -16.02 -3.32
N ASP A 7 11.35 -15.81 -4.50
CA ASP A 7 12.72 -16.24 -4.84
C ASP A 7 13.47 -15.09 -5.52
N GLY A 8 14.76 -14.94 -5.19
CA GLY A 8 15.63 -13.87 -5.68
C GLY A 8 16.22 -13.01 -4.57
N GLU A 9 17.02 -12.01 -4.96
CA GLU A 9 17.65 -11.05 -4.07
C GLU A 9 17.16 -9.62 -4.39
N ILE A 10 17.10 -8.76 -3.36
CA ILE A 10 16.86 -7.33 -3.58
C ILE A 10 18.01 -6.75 -4.39
N ILE A 11 17.67 -5.95 -5.40
CA ILE A 11 18.62 -5.23 -6.23
C ILE A 11 18.61 -3.74 -5.90
N ASP A 12 19.64 -3.03 -6.34
CA ASP A 12 19.63 -1.57 -6.37
C ASP A 12 18.64 -1.05 -7.42
N SER A 13 17.94 0.03 -7.12
CA SER A 13 16.89 0.60 -7.97
C SER A 13 17.10 2.09 -8.18
N ASP A 14 17.02 2.52 -9.45
CA ASP A 14 17.11 3.94 -9.82
C ASP A 14 15.90 4.75 -9.31
N GLU A 15 14.81 4.09 -8.87
CA GLU A 15 13.61 4.74 -8.33
C GLU A 15 13.70 4.98 -6.82
N GLY A 16 14.65 4.37 -6.12
CA GLY A 16 14.82 4.51 -4.67
C GLY A 16 15.45 3.29 -3.99
N ASN A 17 15.48 3.31 -2.65
CA ASN A 17 16.05 2.23 -1.84
C ASN A 17 14.99 1.17 -1.53
N LEU A 18 15.28 -0.09 -1.85
CA LEU A 18 14.42 -1.24 -1.53
C LEU A 18 14.82 -1.84 -0.18
N GLU A 19 13.87 -1.94 0.75
CA GLU A 19 14.11 -2.47 2.10
C GLU A 19 12.98 -3.39 2.55
N TRP A 20 13.35 -4.47 3.27
CA TRP A 20 12.38 -5.29 3.99
C TRP A 20 11.95 -4.59 5.28
N VAL A 21 10.65 -4.46 5.49
CA VAL A 21 10.07 -3.81 6.66
C VAL A 21 9.06 -4.75 7.31
N ASP A 22 9.11 -4.89 8.63
CA ASP A 22 8.09 -5.65 9.37
C ASP A 22 6.71 -5.02 9.14
N ASP A 23 5.69 -5.84 8.87
CA ASP A 23 4.31 -5.37 8.60
C ASP A 23 3.79 -4.41 9.69
N GLY A 24 4.07 -4.72 10.95
CA GLY A 24 3.66 -3.90 12.10
C GLY A 24 4.34 -2.53 12.19
N LYS A 25 5.41 -2.28 11.43
CA LYS A 25 6.15 -1.02 11.37
C LYS A 25 5.82 -0.18 10.13
N ILE A 26 4.99 -0.69 9.21
CA ILE A 26 4.62 0.03 7.98
C ILE A 26 4.06 1.42 8.28
N TYR A 27 3.23 1.55 9.31
CA TYR A 27 2.62 2.84 9.68
C TYR A 27 3.57 3.81 10.38
N ASP A 28 4.74 3.35 10.84
CA ASP A 28 5.79 4.20 11.42
C ASP A 28 6.64 4.88 10.32
N LEU A 29 6.57 4.37 9.09
CA LEU A 29 7.22 4.98 7.94
C LEU A 29 6.51 6.28 7.53
N ASN A 30 7.25 7.15 6.84
CA ASN A 30 6.69 8.36 6.24
C ASN A 30 5.90 8.03 4.95
N ILE A 31 4.80 7.30 5.08
CA ILE A 31 3.92 6.92 3.98
C ILE A 31 2.84 7.97 3.73
N CYS A 32 2.46 8.13 2.46
CA CYS A 32 1.41 9.05 2.08
C CYS A 32 0.02 8.53 2.50
N GLU A 33 -0.95 9.43 2.60
CA GLU A 33 -2.33 9.12 3.03
C GLU A 33 -3.00 8.04 2.18
N ARG A 34 -2.68 8.01 0.88
CA ARG A 34 -3.15 6.99 -0.07
C ARG A 34 -2.75 5.58 0.36
N ASP A 35 -1.48 5.40 0.69
CA ASP A 35 -0.92 4.07 0.92
C ASP A 35 -1.47 3.52 2.23
N LYS A 36 -1.69 4.38 3.25
CA LYS A 36 -2.39 4.01 4.49
C LYS A 36 -3.77 3.40 4.20
N LEU A 37 -4.59 4.08 3.39
CA LEU A 37 -5.91 3.56 3.00
C LEU A 37 -5.82 2.23 2.25
N LEU A 38 -4.84 2.10 1.35
CA LEU A 38 -4.64 0.86 0.61
C LEU A 38 -4.27 -0.30 1.54
N PHE A 39 -3.33 -0.11 2.46
CA PHE A 39 -2.96 -1.12 3.46
C PHE A 39 -4.15 -1.51 4.34
N ASP A 40 -4.95 -0.53 4.79
CA ASP A 40 -6.16 -0.78 5.57
C ASP A 40 -7.17 -1.65 4.80
N TRP A 41 -7.31 -1.46 3.49
CA TRP A 41 -8.20 -2.28 2.65
C TRP A 41 -7.63 -3.67 2.40
N MET A 42 -6.32 -3.80 2.18
CA MET A 42 -5.66 -5.09 1.99
C MET A 42 -5.73 -5.97 3.26
N ASN A 43 -5.63 -5.36 4.44
CA ASN A 43 -5.74 -6.04 5.73
C ASN A 43 -7.14 -6.64 6.01
N GLN A 44 -8.16 -6.31 5.20
CA GLN A 44 -9.50 -6.91 5.36
C GLN A 44 -9.63 -8.29 4.72
N GLU A 45 -8.58 -8.80 4.06
CA GLU A 45 -8.55 -10.10 3.38
C GLU A 45 -9.67 -10.33 2.35
N LYS A 46 -10.25 -9.24 1.81
CA LYS A 46 -11.32 -9.25 0.81
C LYS A 46 -10.82 -8.73 -0.52
N PHE A 47 -11.48 -9.16 -1.59
CA PHE A 47 -11.30 -8.48 -2.87
C PHE A 47 -11.97 -7.12 -2.80
N PHE A 48 -11.35 -6.11 -3.38
CA PHE A 48 -11.93 -4.78 -3.42
C PHE A 48 -11.70 -4.05 -4.73
N SER A 49 -12.56 -3.09 -5.01
CA SER A 49 -12.36 -2.07 -6.02
C SER A 49 -12.40 -0.70 -5.35
N GLY A 50 -11.30 0.04 -5.43
CA GLY A 50 -11.15 1.37 -4.85
C GLY A 50 -11.08 2.45 -5.93
N LYS A 51 -11.68 3.60 -5.65
CA LYS A 51 -11.54 4.84 -6.43
C LYS A 51 -11.15 5.96 -5.49
N MET A 52 -10.07 6.67 -5.81
CA MET A 52 -9.60 7.83 -5.03
C MET A 52 -9.63 9.09 -5.89
N ILE A 53 -10.11 10.19 -5.33
CA ILE A 53 -10.25 11.49 -6.00
C ILE A 53 -9.26 12.46 -5.37
N TYR A 54 -8.43 13.06 -6.21
CA TYR A 54 -7.44 14.04 -5.78
C TYR A 54 -7.75 15.42 -6.35
N VAL A 55 -7.61 16.46 -5.52
CA VAL A 55 -7.71 17.87 -5.89
C VAL A 55 -6.45 18.55 -5.40
N ASP A 56 -5.72 19.23 -6.29
CA ASP A 56 -4.45 19.92 -5.98
C ASP A 56 -3.42 19.02 -5.25
N GLY A 57 -3.36 17.75 -5.65
CA GLY A 57 -2.44 16.76 -5.07
C GLY A 57 -2.83 16.23 -3.68
N LYS A 58 -3.99 16.65 -3.15
CA LYS A 58 -4.54 16.16 -1.88
C LYS A 58 -5.67 15.18 -2.13
N LEU A 59 -5.76 14.16 -1.29
CA LEU A 59 -6.86 13.21 -1.33
C LEU A 59 -8.13 13.91 -0.82
N GLU A 60 -9.10 14.12 -1.70
CA GLU A 60 -10.35 14.82 -1.38
C GLU A 60 -11.41 13.81 -0.91
N SER A 61 -11.50 12.67 -1.59
CA SER A 61 -12.45 11.60 -1.25
C SER A 61 -12.03 10.27 -1.85
N TYR A 62 -12.62 9.19 -1.33
CA TYR A 62 -12.47 7.87 -1.91
C TYR A 62 -13.77 7.07 -1.78
N GLN A 63 -13.88 6.02 -2.59
CA GLN A 63 -14.94 5.02 -2.55
C GLN A 63 -14.28 3.64 -2.64
N VAL A 64 -14.75 2.69 -1.84
CA VAL A 64 -14.29 1.31 -1.89
C VAL A 64 -15.48 0.36 -1.80
N VAL A 65 -15.45 -0.68 -2.63
CA VAL A 65 -16.42 -1.78 -2.61
C VAL A 65 -15.65 -3.06 -2.33
N PHE A 66 -16.06 -3.80 -1.30
CA PHE A 66 -15.49 -5.08 -0.92
C PHE A 66 -16.41 -6.22 -1.39
N TYR A 67 -15.83 -7.32 -1.85
CA TYR A 67 -16.49 -8.52 -2.36
C TYR A 67 -16.17 -9.74 -1.50
#